data_AF-A0A9Q3FSA2-F1
#
_entry.id   AF-A0A9Q3FSA2-F1
#
_cell.length_a   1.000
_cell.length_b   1.000
_cell.length_c   1.000
_cell.angle_alpha   90.00
_cell.angle_beta   90.00
_cell.angle_gamma   90.00
#
_symmetry.space_group_name_H-M   'P 1'
#
loop_
_entity.id
_entity.type
_entity.pdbx_description
1 polymer ?
#
loop_
_entity_poly.entity_id
_entity_poly.type
_entity_poly.pdbx_seq_one_letter_code
_entity_poly.pdbx_strand_id
1 'polypeptide(L)'
;MSIPGALAFSIYVDWFNAHGKSTRLARIGPIMLICLNLPPSERLKPENVSVSGIIPGPKEPTSLQLIYLLMPLINELKGLWKGYHFSPTSTGPSESFSHVAILTGIADVVAMQKLTGFIYHSGNQF
;
A
#
# COMPACT_ATOMS: atom_id res chain seq x y z
N MET A 1 -9.87 19.73 9.65
CA MET A 1 -8.73 20.62 9.96
C MET A 1 -7.50 20.00 9.29
N SER A 2 -7.05 20.52 8.15
CA SER A 2 -5.92 19.98 7.38
C SER A 2 -4.62 20.59 7.90
N ILE A 3 -3.67 19.75 8.33
CA ILE A 3 -2.31 20.21 8.66
C ILE A 3 -1.65 20.63 7.34
N PRO A 4 -1.19 21.89 7.18
CA PRO A 4 -0.47 22.32 5.98
C PRO A 4 0.73 21.38 5.73
N GLY A 5 0.86 20.85 4.52
CA GLY A 5 1.91 19.88 4.18
C GLY A 5 1.63 18.42 4.55
N ALA A 6 0.45 18.04 5.05
CA ALA A 6 0.15 16.62 5.25
C ALA A 6 -0.22 15.91 3.94
N LEU A 7 0.47 14.81 3.65
CA LEU A 7 0.15 13.89 2.56
C LEU A 7 -0.55 12.64 3.10
N ALA A 8 -1.71 12.35 2.54
CA ALA A 8 -2.52 11.19 2.86
C ALA A 8 -2.47 10.18 1.71
N PHE A 9 -2.25 8.92 2.03
CA PHE A 9 -2.23 7.83 1.07
C PHE A 9 -3.19 6.70 1.45
N SER A 10 -3.65 5.96 0.44
CA SER A 10 -4.19 4.62 0.61
C SER A 10 -3.13 3.59 0.26
N ILE A 11 -3.07 2.49 1.02
CA ILE A 11 -2.28 1.32 0.65
C ILE A 11 -3.19 0.33 -0.09
N TYR A 12 -2.77 -0.15 -1.25
CA TYR A 12 -3.42 -1.21 -1.98
C TYR A 12 -2.56 -2.46 -1.98
N VAL A 13 -3.16 -3.62 -1.67
CA VAL A 13 -2.49 -4.93 -1.68
C VAL A 13 -3.41 -5.95 -2.33
N ASP A 14 -2.94 -6.68 -3.32
CA ASP A 14 -3.70 -7.76 -3.97
C ASP A 14 -2.76 -8.87 -4.46
N TRP A 15 -3.24 -10.11 -4.55
CA TRP A 15 -2.54 -11.24 -5.17
C TRP A 15 -3.38 -11.85 -6.28
N PHE A 16 -3.07 -11.47 -7.51
CA PHE A 16 -3.73 -12.00 -8.69
C PHE A 16 -2.82 -12.97 -9.46
N ASN A 17 -3.43 -13.74 -10.35
CA ASN A 17 -2.69 -14.62 -11.26
C ASN A 17 -2.17 -13.80 -12.45
N ALA A 18 -0.85 -13.55 -12.48
CA ALA A 18 -0.23 -12.72 -13.52
C ALA A 18 -0.21 -13.39 -14.91
N HIS A 19 -0.41 -14.71 -15.01
CA HIS A 19 -0.32 -15.49 -16.26
C HIS A 19 -1.67 -16.05 -16.76
N GLY A 20 -2.81 -15.58 -16.19
CA GLY A 20 -4.14 -16.00 -16.63
C GLY A 20 -4.56 -17.42 -16.20
N LYS A 21 -5.70 -17.91 -16.69
CA LYS A 21 -6.39 -19.13 -16.18
C LYS A 21 -5.60 -20.45 -16.32
N SER A 22 -4.50 -20.47 -17.08
CA SER A 22 -3.88 -21.72 -17.54
C SER A 22 -2.68 -22.21 -16.72
N THR A 23 -2.06 -21.38 -15.87
CA THR A 23 -0.92 -21.82 -15.05
C THR A 23 -1.15 -21.49 -13.58
N ARG A 24 -1.14 -22.53 -12.75
CA ARG A 24 -1.30 -22.47 -11.28
C ARG A 24 -0.06 -21.90 -10.57
N LEU A 25 0.84 -21.23 -11.30
CA LEU A 25 2.27 -21.22 -11.00
C LEU A 25 2.86 -19.84 -10.71
N ALA A 26 2.11 -18.73 -10.79
CA ALA A 26 2.64 -17.42 -10.38
C ALA A 26 1.53 -16.45 -9.93
N ARG A 27 1.13 -16.52 -8.65
CA ARG A 27 0.38 -15.42 -7.99
C ARG A 27 1.38 -14.35 -7.57
N ILE A 28 1.33 -13.18 -8.15
CA ILE A 28 2.20 -12.05 -7.83
C ILE A 28 1.29 -10.89 -7.42
N GLY A 29 1.74 -10.10 -6.45
CA GLY A 29 0.92 -9.04 -5.89
C GLY A 29 1.66 -7.72 -5.73
N PRO A 30 1.15 -6.58 -6.21
CA PRO A 30 1.76 -5.30 -5.93
C PRO A 30 1.33 -4.77 -4.55
N ILE A 31 2.24 -4.07 -3.89
CA ILE A 31 1.94 -3.17 -2.76
C ILE A 31 2.03 -1.76 -3.32
N MET A 32 0.89 -1.07 -3.43
CA MET A 32 0.81 0.25 -4.04
C MET A 32 0.40 1.32 -3.02
N LEU A 33 0.90 2.53 -3.20
CA LEU A 33 0.48 3.72 -2.47
C LEU A 33 -0.21 4.69 -3.44
N ILE A 34 -1.40 5.13 -3.06
CA ILE A 34 -2.25 6.01 -3.86
C ILE A 34 -2.45 7.32 -3.10
N CYS A 35 -2.03 8.44 -3.68
CA CYS A 35 -2.15 9.76 -3.04
C CYS A 35 -3.61 10.24 -3.01
N LEU A 36 -4.16 10.45 -1.82
CA LEU A 36 -5.54 10.90 -1.61
C LEU A 36 -5.72 12.41 -1.74
N ASN A 37 -4.62 13.17 -1.67
CA ASN A 37 -4.63 14.61 -1.90
C ASN A 37 -4.90 14.98 -3.36
N LEU A 38 -4.76 14.05 -4.31
CA LEU A 38 -5.09 14.27 -5.70
C LEU A 38 -6.61 14.20 -5.95
N PRO A 39 -7.14 14.92 -6.96
CA PRO A 39 -8.52 14.77 -7.40
C PRO A 39 -8.84 13.30 -7.76
N PRO A 40 -10.06 12.80 -7.48
CA PRO A 40 -10.41 11.39 -7.72
C PRO A 40 -10.10 10.86 -9.12
N SER A 41 -10.24 11.69 -10.15
CA SER A 41 -9.94 11.35 -11.56
C SER A 41 -8.45 11.10 -11.83
N GLU A 42 -7.57 11.61 -10.96
CA GLU A 42 -6.12 11.61 -11.15
C GLU A 42 -5.42 10.49 -10.34
N ARG A 43 -6.06 10.01 -9.26
CA ARG A 43 -5.42 9.13 -8.26
C ARG A 43 -4.86 7.82 -8.81
N LEU A 44 -5.55 7.24 -9.79
CA LEU A 44 -5.24 5.91 -10.34
C LEU A 44 -4.49 5.99 -11.67
N LYS A 45 -4.07 7.18 -12.09
CA LYS A 45 -3.21 7.31 -13.26
C LYS A 45 -1.85 6.67 -12.96
N PRO A 46 -1.23 5.92 -13.90
CA PRO A 46 0.04 5.24 -13.67
C PRO A 46 1.14 6.13 -13.08
N GLU A 47 1.18 7.40 -13.47
CA GLU A 47 2.13 8.40 -12.96
C GLU A 47 1.91 8.82 -11.50
N ASN A 48 0.72 8.57 -10.94
CA ASN A 48 0.31 8.99 -9.59
C ASN A 48 0.22 7.82 -8.59
N VAL A 49 0.51 6.60 -9.05
CA VAL A 49 0.53 5.39 -8.21
C VAL A 49 1.97 4.97 -7.97
N SER A 50 2.37 4.91 -6.70
CA SER A 50 3.71 4.45 -6.32
C SER A 50 3.68 2.96 -5.98
N VAL A 51 4.57 2.16 -6.57
CA VAL A 51 4.73 0.74 -6.22
C VAL A 51 5.81 0.63 -5.15
N SER A 52 5.41 0.38 -3.92
CA SER A 52 6.31 0.25 -2.77
C SER A 52 6.88 -1.16 -2.60
N GLY A 53 6.29 -2.16 -3.25
CA GLY A 53 6.79 -3.52 -3.20
C GLY A 53 6.07 -4.46 -4.13
N ILE A 54 6.70 -5.60 -4.40
CA ILE A 54 6.12 -6.72 -5.13
C ILE A 54 6.19 -7.94 -4.24
N ILE A 55 5.06 -8.57 -3.99
CA ILE A 55 5.01 -9.84 -3.31
C ILE A 55 5.31 -10.96 -4.31
N PRO A 56 6.38 -11.73 -4.07
CA PRO A 56 6.74 -12.82 -4.95
C PRO A 56 5.70 -13.95 -4.91
N GLY A 57 5.50 -14.58 -6.06
CA GLY A 57 4.79 -15.85 -6.17
C GLY A 57 5.65 -17.06 -5.81
N PRO A 58 5.13 -18.28 -5.98
CA PRO A 58 3.93 -18.63 -6.74
C PRO A 58 2.64 -18.70 -5.91
N LYS A 59 2.78 -18.77 -4.57
CA LYS A 59 1.67 -18.90 -3.64
C LYS A 59 1.38 -17.57 -2.98
N GLU A 60 0.12 -17.40 -2.60
CA GLU A 60 -0.26 -16.31 -1.71
C GLU A 60 0.43 -16.46 -0.36
N PRO A 61 0.99 -15.39 0.22
CA PRO A 61 1.68 -15.48 1.49
C PRO A 61 0.71 -15.75 2.64
N THR A 62 1.24 -16.33 3.69
CA THR A 62 0.56 -16.38 4.99
C THR A 62 0.45 -14.97 5.58
N SER A 63 -0.42 -14.77 6.59
CA SER A 63 -0.53 -13.48 7.28
C SER A 63 0.81 -13.02 7.87
N LEU A 64 1.58 -13.96 8.45
CA LEU A 64 2.90 -13.66 8.99
C LEU A 64 3.90 -13.23 7.91
N GLN A 65 3.91 -13.93 6.76
CA GLN A 65 4.75 -13.55 5.62
C GLN A 65 4.37 -12.17 5.08
N LEU A 66 3.08 -11.86 5.00
CA LEU A 66 2.62 -10.53 4.59
C LEU A 66 3.08 -9.44 5.56
N ILE A 67 2.97 -9.67 6.88
CA ILE A 67 3.47 -8.73 7.88
C ILE A 67 4.96 -8.46 7.65
N TYR A 68 5.79 -9.50 7.47
CA TYR A 68 7.22 -9.33 7.20
C TYR A 68 7.49 -8.55 5.90
N LEU A 69 6.71 -8.78 4.85
CA LEU A 69 6.83 -8.05 3.59
C LEU A 69 6.46 -6.56 3.75
N LEU A 70 5.52 -6.23 4.64
CA LEU A 70 5.10 -4.85 4.91
C LEU A 70 6.01 -4.14 5.93
N MET A 71 6.80 -4.86 6.73
CA MET A 71 7.65 -4.25 7.77
C MET A 71 8.58 -3.14 7.27
N PRO A 72 9.28 -3.27 6.13
CA PRO A 72 10.13 -2.19 5.60
C PRO A 72 9.31 -0.92 5.33
N LEU A 73 8.18 -1.07 4.65
CA LEU A 73 7.26 0.03 4.36
C LEU A 73 6.71 0.67 5.64
N ILE A 74 6.31 -0.13 6.62
CA ILE A 74 5.84 0.35 7.93
C ILE A 74 6.93 1.18 8.63
N ASN A 75 8.19 0.76 8.56
CA ASN A 75 9.30 1.48 9.18
C ASN A 75 9.57 2.82 8.48
N GLU A 76 9.50 2.86 7.14
CA GLU A 76 9.57 4.12 6.38
C GLU A 76 8.41 5.05 6.74
N LEU A 77 7.18 4.55 6.77
CA LEU A 77 5.99 5.31 7.15
C LEU A 77 6.07 5.86 8.58
N LYS A 78 6.65 5.12 9.52
CA LYS A 78 6.93 5.62 10.88
C LYS A 78 7.93 6.78 10.87
N GLY A 79 8.90 6.77 9.97
CA GLY A 79 9.81 7.90 9.74
C GLY A 79 9.06 9.11 9.18
N LEU A 80 8.30 8.90 8.11
CA LEU A 80 7.53 9.96 7.44
C LEU A 80 6.41 10.56 8.31
N TRP A 81 5.88 9.78 9.27
CA TRP A 81 4.93 10.28 10.27
C TRP A 81 5.57 11.27 11.26
N LYS A 82 6.89 11.18 11.49
CA LYS A 82 7.62 12.18 12.29
C LYS A 82 7.92 13.46 11.50
N GLY A 83 7.58 13.46 10.22
CA GLY A 83 7.79 14.54 9.27
C GLY A 83 9.07 14.35 8.46
N TYR A 84 9.01 14.80 7.21
CA TYR A 84 10.11 14.75 6.26
C TYR A 84 10.29 16.12 5.61
N HIS A 85 11.56 16.52 5.45
CA HIS A 85 11.92 17.74 4.73
C HIS A 85 12.07 17.41 3.25
N PHE A 86 11.15 17.90 2.43
CA PHE A 86 11.31 17.85 0.99
C PHE A 86 12.28 18.93 0.56
N SER A 87 13.32 18.55 -0.17
CA SER A 87 14.24 19.50 -0.77
C SER A 87 13.48 20.47 -1.68
N PRO A 88 13.86 21.75 -1.71
CA PRO A 88 13.20 22.72 -2.58
C PRO A 88 13.29 22.23 -4.02
N THR A 89 12.14 22.19 -4.71
CA THR A 89 12.15 22.05 -6.16
C THR A 89 12.59 23.38 -6.76
N SER A 90 13.23 23.37 -7.94
CA SER A 90 13.79 24.59 -8.57
C SER A 90 12.77 25.72 -8.82
N THR A 91 11.48 25.41 -8.69
CA THR A 91 10.34 26.31 -8.92
C THR A 91 9.37 26.38 -7.72
N GLY A 92 9.64 25.66 -6.62
CA GLY A 92 8.76 25.55 -5.47
C GLY A 92 9.17 26.42 -4.28
N PRO A 93 8.29 26.57 -3.27
CA PRO A 93 8.65 27.27 -2.03
C PRO A 93 9.81 26.56 -1.33
N SER A 94 10.52 27.29 -0.46
CA SER A 94 11.54 26.79 0.46
C SER A 94 11.08 25.50 1.18
N GLU A 95 12.05 24.68 1.61
CA GLU A 95 11.89 23.38 2.29
C GLU A 95 10.49 23.13 2.87
N SER A 96 9.78 22.18 2.28
CA SER A 96 8.44 21.81 2.73
C SER A 96 8.53 20.68 3.76
N PHE A 97 8.11 20.96 4.99
CA PHE A 97 7.94 19.94 6.02
C PHE A 97 6.60 19.27 5.85
N SER A 98 6.58 17.95 5.75
CA SER A 98 5.36 17.23 5.42
C SER A 98 5.29 15.91 6.18
N HIS A 99 4.11 15.66 6.76
CA HIS A 99 3.81 14.41 7.44
C HIS A 99 3.08 13.49 6.46
N VAL A 100 3.48 12.23 6.40
CA VAL A 100 2.79 11.23 5.58
C VAL A 100 1.97 10.31 6.47
N ALA A 101 0.72 10.06 6.07
CA ALA A 101 -0.19 9.16 6.76
C ALA A 101 -0.86 8.18 5.79
N ILE A 102 -1.02 6.92 6.21
CA ILE A 102 -1.90 5.96 5.52
C ILE A 102 -3.28 6.03 6.16
N LEU A 103 -4.30 6.42 5.39
CA LEU A 103 -5.66 6.56 5.90
C LEU A 103 -6.52 5.32 5.67
N THR A 104 -6.29 4.59 4.57
CA THR A 104 -7.11 3.42 4.23
C THR A 104 -6.25 2.31 3.64
N GLY A 105 -6.65 1.07 3.93
CA GLY A 105 -6.25 -0.10 3.14
C GLY A 105 -7.28 -0.35 2.05
N ILE A 106 -6.84 -0.84 0.88
CA ILE A 106 -7.67 -1.37 -0.19
C ILE A 106 -7.11 -2.74 -0.55
N ALA A 107 -7.92 -3.77 -0.45
CA ALA A 107 -7.53 -5.15 -0.69
C ALA A 107 -8.81 -5.96 -0.95
N ASP A 108 -8.68 -7.12 -1.58
CA ASP A 108 -9.78 -8.09 -1.57
C ASP A 108 -10.06 -8.59 -0.15
N VAL A 109 -11.17 -9.31 0.05
CA VAL A 109 -11.60 -9.72 1.40
C VAL A 109 -10.53 -10.57 2.09
N VAL A 110 -9.83 -11.44 1.35
CA VAL A 110 -8.81 -12.35 1.91
C VAL A 110 -7.54 -11.57 2.28
N ALA A 111 -7.06 -10.68 1.42
CA ALA A 111 -5.90 -9.84 1.72
C ALA A 111 -6.20 -8.85 2.85
N MET A 112 -7.43 -8.31 2.93
CA MET A 112 -7.86 -7.45 4.03
C MET A 112 -7.78 -8.16 5.38
N GLN A 113 -8.27 -9.39 5.47
CA GLN A 113 -8.18 -10.21 6.68
C GLN A 113 -6.73 -10.37 7.14
N LYS A 114 -5.82 -10.65 6.19
CA LYS A 114 -4.39 -10.78 6.49
C LYS A 114 -3.75 -9.46 6.90
N LEU A 115 -4.14 -8.34 6.28
CA LEU A 115 -3.58 -7.01 6.51
C LEU A 115 -4.04 -6.42 7.86
N THR A 116 -5.28 -6.68 8.25
CA THR A 116 -5.89 -6.20 9.50
C THR A 116 -5.70 -7.14 10.69
N GLY A 117 -5.27 -8.38 10.44
CA GLY A 117 -5.13 -9.41 11.48
C GLY A 117 -6.45 -10.07 11.90
N PHE A 118 -7.56 -9.83 11.18
CA PHE A 118 -8.81 -10.52 11.43
C PHE A 118 -8.78 -11.95 10.87
N ILE A 119 -8.89 -12.95 11.76
CA ILE A 119 -9.02 -14.37 11.39
C ILE A 119 -10.49 -14.64 11.06
N TYR A 120 -10.80 -15.05 9.83
CA TYR A 120 -12.09 -15.68 9.53
C TYR A 120 -12.02 -17.11 10.07
N HIS A 121 -12.84 -17.45 11.07
CA HIS A 121 -13.16 -18.84 11.33
C HIS A 121 -13.97 -19.34 10.14
N SER A 122 -13.31 -19.99 9.20
CA SER A 122 -13.97 -20.83 8.21
C SER A 122 -14.84 -21.82 8.98
N GLY A 123 -16.15 -21.60 9.01
CA GLY A 123 -17.11 -22.60 9.43
C GLY A 123 -16.94 -23.80 8.51
N ASN A 124 -16.28 -24.84 9.03
CA ASN A 124 -16.23 -26.13 8.37
C ASN A 124 -17.65 -26.72 8.46
N GLN A 125 -18.45 -26.57 7.42
CA GLN A 125 -19.61 -27.44 7.23
C GLN A 125 -19.14 -28.63 6.38
N PHE A 126 -18.67 -29.66 7.06
CA PHE A 126 -19.00 -31.07 6.82
C PHE A 126 -18.79 -31.83 8.14
#